data_AF-A0ABD5NCN6-F1
#
_entry.id   AF-A0ABD5NCN6-F1
#
_cell.length_a   1.000
_cell.length_b   1.000
_cell.length_c   1.000
_cell.angle_alpha   90.00
_cell.angle_beta   90.00
_cell.angle_gamma   90.00
#
_symmetry.space_group_name_H-M   'P 1'
#
loop_
_entity.id
_entity.type
_entity.pdbx_description
1 polymer ?
#
loop_
_entity_poly.entity_id
_entity_poly.type
_entity_poly.pdbx_seq_one_letter_code
_entity_poly.pdbx_strand_id
1 'polypeptide(L)'
;MPKEFELTRRRVLGGIGTIGVASVGAGLGTSAYLNDTESFEENTITAGTLDMSVTATVEAASDYWSDAVELSATADGDPVTSFQVDDVKPGDWGIICFDIDIGENPGYVQVMTENLASAENGYTEPEPVDENGEGELEEAMIAEVYSGFDAGADSDPPRSHLSGLDATTPEGTTLAEAYETYSTGVTLGGSEEPAVVGSGESMATFCLLLWIPAEVGNEIQGDSVAFDLVFHAEQVRNNDDPFSA
;
A
#
# COMPACT_ATOMS: atom_id res chain seq x y z
N MET A 1 60.05 -51.19 -10.42
CA MET A 1 60.20 -49.86 -11.05
C MET A 1 59.07 -48.98 -10.54
N PRO A 2 59.30 -47.67 -10.30
CA PRO A 2 59.12 -47.05 -8.98
C PRO A 2 57.98 -46.00 -8.90
N LYS A 3 57.84 -45.40 -7.70
CA LYS A 3 57.29 -44.06 -7.36
C LYS A 3 55.81 -43.99 -6.96
N GLU A 4 55.39 -43.23 -5.95
CA GLU A 4 56.06 -42.29 -5.03
C GLU A 4 55.10 -42.08 -3.84
N PHE A 5 55.63 -41.92 -2.62
CA PHE A 5 54.89 -41.42 -1.46
C PHE A 5 54.92 -39.90 -1.49
N GLU A 6 53.76 -39.24 -1.42
CA GLU A 6 53.69 -37.86 -0.93
C GLU A 6 52.68 -37.78 0.23
N LEU A 7 53.23 -37.56 1.43
CA LEU A 7 52.48 -37.26 2.64
C LEU A 7 52.29 -35.74 2.74
N THR A 8 51.05 -35.27 2.87
CA THR A 8 50.77 -33.91 3.34
C THR A 8 49.95 -33.90 4.63
N ARG A 9 50.72 -33.93 5.72
CA ARG A 9 50.65 -33.13 6.96
C ARG A 9 49.25 -32.72 7.50
N ARG A 10 48.87 -33.39 8.59
CA ARG A 10 48.44 -32.83 9.89
C ARG A 10 47.55 -31.57 9.89
N ARG A 11 46.32 -31.74 10.40
CA ARG A 11 45.67 -31.04 11.54
C ARG A 11 44.23 -31.55 11.59
N VAL A 12 43.84 -32.51 12.41
CA VAL A 12 43.59 -32.44 13.87
C VAL A 12 42.97 -31.11 14.31
N LEU A 13 41.64 -31.10 14.32
CA LEU A 13 40.76 -30.45 15.30
C LEU A 13 39.64 -31.50 15.49
N GLY A 14 39.49 -32.26 16.58
CA GLY A 14 39.95 -32.02 17.94
C GLY A 14 38.89 -31.31 18.77
N GLY A 15 37.66 -31.83 18.81
CA GLY A 15 36.60 -31.28 19.65
C GLY A 15 35.38 -32.20 19.80
N ILE A 16 35.36 -32.99 20.88
CA ILE A 16 34.22 -33.30 21.78
C ILE A 16 32.94 -33.88 21.12
N GLY A 17 32.43 -35.08 21.43
CA GLY A 17 32.75 -36.05 22.46
C GLY A 17 31.86 -37.30 22.30
N THR A 18 32.46 -38.46 22.55
CA THR A 18 31.81 -39.75 22.82
C THR A 18 31.10 -39.65 24.19
N ILE A 19 29.91 -40.19 24.45
CA ILE A 19 29.59 -41.63 24.64
C ILE A 19 28.06 -41.71 24.88
N GLY A 20 27.42 -42.76 24.37
CA GLY A 20 26.07 -43.18 24.78
C GLY A 20 25.58 -44.49 24.14
N VAL A 21 26.38 -45.56 24.23
CA VAL A 21 26.09 -46.98 23.88
C VAL A 21 24.92 -47.49 24.77
N ALA A 22 23.96 -48.37 24.42
CA ALA A 22 23.81 -49.53 23.52
C ALA A 22 22.30 -49.65 23.16
N SER A 23 21.82 -50.34 22.12
CA SER A 23 21.84 -51.80 22.02
C SER A 23 21.43 -52.30 20.62
N VAL A 24 22.04 -53.43 20.26
CA VAL A 24 22.14 -54.07 18.95
C VAL A 24 20.88 -54.86 18.58
N GLY A 25 20.38 -54.68 17.35
CA GLY A 25 19.42 -55.55 16.68
C GLY A 25 19.43 -55.26 15.18
N ALA A 26 19.95 -56.19 14.38
CA ALA A 26 20.14 -56.03 12.93
C ALA A 26 18.81 -56.10 12.15
N GLY A 27 18.65 -55.25 11.13
CA GLY A 27 17.71 -55.51 10.03
C GLY A 27 16.97 -54.27 9.49
N LEU A 28 17.52 -53.68 8.43
CA LEU A 28 16.89 -52.90 7.36
C LEU A 28 15.58 -52.13 7.66
N GLY A 29 15.68 -50.81 7.71
CA GLY A 29 14.56 -49.90 7.56
C GLY A 29 14.72 -48.70 8.46
N THR A 30 14.95 -47.53 7.87
CA THR A 30 14.80 -46.24 8.53
C THR A 30 13.31 -46.04 8.85
N SER A 31 12.79 -46.67 9.91
CA SER A 31 11.52 -46.26 10.52
C SER A 31 11.86 -45.32 11.66
N ALA A 32 12.06 -44.04 11.33
CA ALA A 32 11.99 -42.99 12.34
C ALA A 32 10.55 -42.98 12.86
N TYR A 33 10.39 -43.51 14.06
CA TYR A 33 9.22 -43.39 14.90
C TYR A 33 9.16 -41.94 15.37
N LEU A 34 8.52 -41.08 14.58
CA LEU A 34 8.17 -39.73 14.98
C LEU A 34 6.87 -39.83 15.79
N ASN A 35 7.00 -39.87 17.10
CA ASN A 35 5.91 -39.59 18.02
C ASN A 35 5.93 -38.09 18.34
N ASP A 36 5.73 -37.29 17.31
CA ASP A 36 5.32 -35.90 17.49
C ASP A 36 3.85 -35.86 17.07
N THR A 37 2.98 -36.01 18.06
CA THR A 37 1.57 -35.61 17.94
C THR A 37 1.56 -34.10 18.07
N GLU A 38 1.89 -33.40 16.99
CA GLU A 38 1.64 -31.96 16.88
C GLU A 38 0.41 -31.79 15.99
N SER A 39 -0.71 -31.56 16.67
CA SER A 39 -1.87 -30.94 16.06
C SER A 39 -1.49 -29.50 15.76
N PHE A 40 -1.15 -29.20 14.50
CA PHE A 40 -1.04 -27.82 14.04
C PHE A 40 -2.47 -27.28 13.86
N GLU A 41 -3.10 -26.87 14.96
CA GLU A 41 -4.07 -25.79 14.92
C GLU A 41 -3.25 -24.51 14.76
N GLU A 42 -3.59 -23.67 13.78
CA GLU A 42 -2.83 -22.49 13.33
C GLU A 42 -1.58 -22.81 12.49
N ASN A 43 -1.83 -23.19 11.24
CA ASN A 43 -0.84 -23.10 10.18
C ASN A 43 -0.59 -21.61 9.88
N THR A 44 0.19 -20.89 10.70
CA THR A 44 0.72 -19.58 10.32
C THR A 44 1.76 -19.81 9.23
N ILE A 45 1.29 -19.81 7.98
CA ILE A 45 2.15 -19.57 6.83
C ILE A 45 2.58 -18.11 6.95
N THR A 46 3.76 -17.84 7.51
CA THR A 46 4.42 -16.56 7.28
C THR A 46 4.70 -16.47 5.79
N ALA A 47 3.84 -15.74 5.07
CA ALA A 47 4.09 -15.35 3.70
C ALA A 47 5.49 -14.73 3.63
N GLY A 48 6.32 -15.20 2.71
CA GLY A 48 7.58 -14.50 2.42
C GLY A 48 7.25 -13.06 2.07
N THR A 49 7.99 -12.10 2.64
CA THR A 49 7.80 -10.67 2.37
C THR A 49 7.89 -10.42 0.88
N LEU A 50 6.76 -10.06 0.29
CA LEU A 50 6.67 -9.62 -1.07
C LEU A 50 7.25 -8.19 -1.08
N ASP A 51 8.25 -7.97 -1.93
CA ASP A 51 9.01 -6.71 -1.97
C ASP A 51 8.20 -5.69 -2.76
N MET A 52 7.32 -4.97 -2.06
CA MET A 52 6.48 -3.93 -2.65
C MET A 52 7.11 -2.56 -2.43
N SER A 53 7.18 -1.78 -3.50
CA SER A 53 7.52 -0.37 -3.47
C SER A 53 6.38 0.46 -4.05
N VAL A 54 6.11 1.59 -3.42
CA VAL A 54 5.10 2.55 -3.86
C VAL A 54 5.77 3.90 -4.00
N THR A 55 5.67 4.51 -5.18
CA THR A 55 6.19 5.84 -5.45
C THR A 55 5.02 6.80 -5.64
N ALA A 56 4.85 7.74 -4.71
CA ALA A 56 3.85 8.80 -4.82
C ALA A 56 4.44 10.03 -5.53
N THR A 57 3.72 10.54 -6.53
CA THR A 57 4.10 11.71 -7.33
C THR A 57 2.90 12.64 -7.49
N VAL A 58 3.07 13.93 -7.20
CA VAL A 58 2.11 14.96 -7.60
C VAL A 58 2.33 15.23 -9.10
N GLU A 59 1.43 14.70 -9.93
CA GLU A 59 1.57 14.72 -11.39
C GLU A 59 1.10 16.05 -11.98
N ALA A 60 0.01 16.61 -11.45
CA ALA A 60 -0.53 17.89 -11.85
C ALA A 60 -1.35 18.50 -10.71
N ALA A 61 -1.38 19.82 -10.61
CA ALA A 61 -2.18 20.52 -9.60
C ALA A 61 -2.47 21.96 -10.05
N SER A 62 -3.44 22.62 -9.41
CA SER A 62 -3.61 24.06 -9.55
C SER A 62 -2.40 24.81 -8.96
N ASP A 63 -2.15 26.03 -9.43
CA ASP A 63 -0.97 26.84 -9.08
C ASP A 63 -0.73 27.00 -7.56
N TYR A 64 -1.78 26.89 -6.74
CA TYR A 64 -1.73 27.07 -5.28
C TYR A 64 -1.62 25.74 -4.50
N TRP A 65 -1.90 24.61 -5.15
CA TRP A 65 -2.00 23.30 -4.48
C TRP A 65 -0.66 22.57 -4.34
N SER A 66 0.32 22.83 -5.21
CA SER A 66 1.61 22.12 -5.16
C SER A 66 2.44 22.37 -3.90
N ASP A 67 2.21 23.50 -3.22
CA ASP A 67 2.84 23.84 -1.94
C ASP A 67 1.98 23.41 -0.72
N ALA A 68 0.71 23.04 -0.94
CA ALA A 68 -0.27 22.72 0.10
C ALA A 68 -0.38 21.21 0.42
N VAL A 69 0.31 20.35 -0.33
CA VAL A 69 0.31 18.89 -0.11
C VAL A 69 1.65 18.45 0.45
N GLU A 70 1.63 17.96 1.70
CA GLU A 70 2.77 17.24 2.27
C GLU A 70 2.61 15.73 2.06
N LEU A 71 3.53 15.14 1.29
CA LEU A 71 3.64 13.70 1.06
C LEU A 71 4.80 13.13 1.89
N SER A 72 4.52 12.16 2.75
CA SER A 72 5.57 11.40 3.44
C SER A 72 5.33 9.90 3.29
N ALA A 73 6.37 9.13 2.96
CA ALA A 73 6.30 7.68 2.80
C ALA A 73 7.21 6.97 3.80
N THR A 74 6.68 5.95 4.50
CA THR A 74 7.47 5.10 5.40
C THR A 74 8.04 3.89 4.65
N ALA A 75 9.36 3.65 4.79
CA ALA A 75 10.09 2.61 4.06
C ALA A 75 10.28 1.28 4.84
N ASP A 76 9.54 1.06 5.93
CA ASP A 76 9.73 -0.12 6.79
C ASP A 76 8.37 -0.70 7.21
N GLY A 77 7.87 -1.68 6.46
CA GLY A 77 6.53 -2.28 6.61
C GLY A 77 5.65 -2.09 5.37
N ASP A 78 4.33 -2.04 5.56
CA ASP A 78 3.41 -1.61 4.52
C ASP A 78 3.69 -0.14 4.16
N PRO A 79 3.78 0.23 2.87
CA PRO A 79 4.00 1.61 2.49
C PRO A 79 2.76 2.43 2.88
N VAL A 80 2.97 3.34 3.82
CA VAL A 80 1.99 4.33 4.24
C VAL A 80 2.38 5.65 3.61
N THR A 81 1.43 6.30 2.93
CA THR A 81 1.59 7.67 2.44
C THR A 81 0.65 8.58 3.21
N SER A 82 1.21 9.48 4.02
CA SER A 82 0.42 10.51 4.70
C SER A 82 0.10 11.63 3.74
N PHE A 83 -1.16 12.05 3.71
CA PHE A 83 -1.66 13.22 3.00
C PHE A 83 -2.08 14.26 4.01
N GLN A 84 -1.63 15.50 3.81
CA GLN A 84 -2.18 16.66 4.49
C GLN A 84 -2.41 17.76 3.47
N VAL A 85 -3.56 18.40 3.57
CA VAL A 85 -3.96 19.53 2.73
C VAL A 85 -4.40 20.68 3.64
N ASP A 86 -3.84 21.88 3.44
CA ASP A 86 -4.18 23.11 4.19
C ASP A 86 -4.29 24.36 3.29
N ASP A 87 -5.06 25.37 3.73
CA ASP A 87 -5.29 26.66 3.04
C ASP A 87 -5.79 26.57 1.59
N VAL A 88 -6.59 25.55 1.28
CA VAL A 88 -7.14 25.34 -0.06
C VAL A 88 -8.37 26.18 -0.36
N LYS A 89 -8.57 26.53 -1.64
CA LYS A 89 -9.66 27.41 -2.08
C LYS A 89 -10.60 26.67 -3.05
N PRO A 90 -11.87 27.10 -3.16
CA PRO A 90 -12.76 26.59 -4.19
C PRO A 90 -12.18 26.72 -5.60
N GLY A 91 -12.18 25.61 -6.34
CA GLY A 91 -11.57 25.50 -7.67
C GLY A 91 -10.14 24.96 -7.66
N ASP A 92 -9.50 24.80 -6.50
CA ASP A 92 -8.23 24.09 -6.43
C ASP A 92 -8.40 22.59 -6.63
N TRP A 93 -7.35 21.98 -7.18
CA TRP A 93 -7.31 20.55 -7.46
C TRP A 93 -5.88 20.05 -7.51
N GLY A 94 -5.71 18.76 -7.25
CA GLY A 94 -4.46 18.05 -7.37
C GLY A 94 -4.66 16.61 -7.82
N ILE A 95 -3.73 16.13 -8.63
CA ILE A 95 -3.64 14.75 -9.09
C ILE A 95 -2.37 14.16 -8.49
N ILE A 96 -2.54 13.15 -7.65
CA ILE A 96 -1.44 12.38 -7.06
C ILE A 96 -1.53 10.96 -7.60
N CYS A 97 -0.48 10.50 -8.26
CA CYS A 97 -0.39 9.13 -8.74
C CYS A 97 0.63 8.33 -7.94
N PHE A 98 0.31 7.05 -7.75
CA PHE A 98 1.08 6.09 -7.00
C PHE A 98 1.41 4.95 -7.94
N ASP A 99 2.70 4.80 -8.23
CA ASP A 99 3.21 3.69 -9.00
C ASP A 99 3.64 2.57 -8.05
N ILE A 100 2.99 1.43 -8.20
CA ILE A 100 3.13 0.27 -7.32
C ILE A 100 3.87 -0.82 -8.09
N ASP A 101 5.00 -1.25 -7.53
CA ASP A 101 5.84 -2.32 -8.06
C ASP A 101 6.08 -3.40 -6.99
N ILE A 102 5.91 -4.66 -7.40
CA ILE A 102 6.01 -5.87 -6.57
C ILE A 102 7.23 -6.73 -6.97
N GLY A 103 8.10 -6.20 -7.83
CA GLY A 103 9.34 -6.86 -8.24
C GLY A 103 9.07 -8.11 -9.08
N GLU A 104 9.66 -9.24 -8.71
CA GLU A 104 9.62 -10.48 -9.51
C GLU A 104 8.47 -11.43 -9.13
N ASN A 105 7.87 -11.25 -7.95
CA ASN A 105 6.95 -12.21 -7.38
C ASN A 105 5.52 -11.66 -7.38
N PRO A 106 4.67 -12.04 -8.37
CA PRO A 106 3.41 -11.35 -8.59
C PRO A 106 2.48 -11.41 -7.38
N GLY A 107 1.82 -10.29 -7.13
CA GLY A 107 0.90 -10.09 -6.01
C GLY A 107 -0.36 -9.34 -6.42
N TYR A 108 -1.39 -9.52 -5.62
CA TYR A 108 -2.56 -8.65 -5.57
C TYR A 108 -2.26 -7.48 -4.63
N VAL A 109 -2.84 -6.32 -4.90
CA VAL A 109 -2.68 -5.12 -4.08
C VAL A 109 -4.04 -4.66 -3.56
N GLN A 110 -4.10 -4.34 -2.28
CA GLN A 110 -5.22 -3.70 -1.63
C GLN A 110 -4.80 -2.34 -1.10
N VAL A 111 -5.64 -1.32 -1.31
CA VAL A 111 -5.45 0.03 -0.80
C VAL A 111 -6.44 0.27 0.32
N MET A 112 -5.95 0.81 1.44
CA MET A 112 -6.73 1.18 2.61
C MET A 112 -6.50 2.62 2.99
N THR A 113 -7.50 3.22 3.63
CA THR A 113 -7.39 4.54 4.26
C THR A 113 -7.34 4.39 5.78
N GLU A 114 -6.46 5.15 6.43
CA GLU A 114 -6.36 5.22 7.89
C GLU A 114 -6.16 6.66 8.37
N ASN A 115 -6.28 6.88 9.68
CA ASN A 115 -5.90 8.11 10.37
C ASN A 115 -6.49 9.42 9.80
N LEU A 116 -7.78 9.42 9.40
CA LEU A 116 -8.47 10.67 9.05
C LEU A 116 -8.45 11.65 10.23
N ALA A 117 -7.99 12.86 9.97
CA ALA A 117 -8.01 13.99 10.88
C ALA A 117 -8.43 15.24 10.10
N SER A 118 -9.50 15.87 10.55
CA SER A 118 -9.96 17.18 10.05
C SER A 118 -9.82 18.24 11.14
N ALA A 119 -9.52 19.47 10.72
CA ALA A 119 -9.34 20.58 11.64
C ALA A 119 -9.63 21.92 10.94
N GLU A 120 -10.40 22.77 11.61
CA GLU A 120 -10.72 24.17 11.22
C GLU A 120 -9.50 25.12 11.14
N ASN A 121 -8.41 24.80 11.88
CA ASN A 121 -7.22 25.65 12.12
C ASN A 121 -7.45 27.13 12.52
N GLY A 122 -8.70 27.54 12.78
CA GLY A 122 -9.10 28.86 13.24
C GLY A 122 -9.35 29.85 12.09
N TYR A 123 -10.23 30.82 12.34
CA TYR A 123 -10.74 31.73 11.32
C TYR A 123 -9.66 32.69 10.76
N THR A 124 -9.47 32.66 9.43
CA THR A 124 -8.89 33.80 8.70
C THR A 124 -10.03 34.54 7.98
N GLU A 125 -10.21 35.83 8.27
CA GLU A 125 -11.45 36.52 7.86
C GLU A 125 -11.56 36.71 6.32
N PRO A 126 -12.74 36.42 5.71
CA PRO A 126 -13.97 36.00 6.38
C PRO A 126 -14.27 34.48 6.30
N GLU A 127 -14.40 33.87 7.48
CA GLU A 127 -15.30 32.78 7.89
C GLU A 127 -16.02 33.22 9.19
N PRO A 128 -17.35 33.01 9.41
CA PRO A 128 -17.85 31.71 9.92
C PRO A 128 -19.33 31.35 9.56
N VAL A 129 -19.77 30.07 9.67
CA VAL A 129 -20.67 29.50 10.73
C VAL A 129 -20.64 27.95 10.72
N ASP A 130 -19.81 27.35 11.59
CA ASP A 130 -20.17 26.19 12.43
C ASP A 130 -19.71 26.46 13.88
N GLU A 131 -20.48 25.99 14.87
CA GLU A 131 -20.20 26.04 16.31
C GLU A 131 -19.64 24.70 16.85
N ASN A 132 -19.53 23.64 16.03
CA ASN A 132 -19.03 22.32 16.46
C ASN A 132 -17.49 22.25 16.57
N GLY A 133 -16.75 23.05 15.79
CA GLY A 133 -15.30 23.06 15.72
C GLY A 133 -14.66 21.84 15.03
N GLU A 134 -15.42 21.16 14.16
CA GLU A 134 -14.94 20.07 13.28
C GLU A 134 -14.74 20.65 11.88
N GLY A 135 -13.65 20.30 11.16
CA GLY A 135 -13.42 20.83 9.81
C GLY A 135 -14.40 20.23 8.80
N GLU A 136 -14.84 21.00 7.81
CA GLU A 136 -15.82 20.57 6.80
C GLU A 136 -15.20 20.21 5.44
N LEU A 137 -13.89 20.43 5.30
CA LEU A 137 -13.17 20.22 4.04
C LEU A 137 -13.32 18.80 3.46
N GLU A 138 -13.35 17.74 4.28
CA GLU A 138 -13.53 16.37 3.78
C GLU A 138 -14.92 16.11 3.18
N GLU A 139 -15.94 16.86 3.59
CA GLU A 139 -17.30 16.74 3.06
C GLU A 139 -17.44 17.53 1.76
N ALA A 140 -16.70 18.64 1.64
CA ALA A 140 -16.75 19.53 0.49
C ALA A 140 -15.78 19.14 -0.64
N MET A 141 -14.66 18.49 -0.32
CA MET A 141 -13.67 18.01 -1.28
C MET A 141 -14.16 16.75 -1.99
N ILE A 142 -13.98 16.70 -3.31
CA ILE A 142 -14.23 15.52 -4.12
C ILE A 142 -12.95 14.69 -4.21
N ALA A 143 -13.08 13.38 -4.04
CA ALA A 143 -11.99 12.42 -4.14
C ALA A 143 -12.37 11.29 -5.11
N GLU A 144 -11.66 11.23 -6.24
CA GLU A 144 -11.92 10.26 -7.31
C GLU A 144 -10.66 9.47 -7.64
N VAL A 145 -10.80 8.15 -7.75
CA VAL A 145 -9.72 7.21 -8.05
C VAL A 145 -9.74 6.81 -9.52
N TYR A 146 -8.57 6.80 -10.13
CA TYR A 146 -8.34 6.45 -11.52
C TYR A 146 -7.16 5.47 -11.64
N SER A 147 -7.14 4.71 -12.72
CA SER A 147 -6.10 3.71 -13.01
C SER A 147 -5.08 4.15 -14.05
N GLY A 148 -5.15 5.38 -14.54
CA GLY A 148 -4.19 5.90 -15.51
C GLY A 148 -4.14 7.41 -15.59
N PHE A 149 -2.94 7.91 -15.91
CA PHE A 149 -2.63 9.33 -16.08
C PHE A 149 -1.94 9.59 -17.43
N ASP A 150 -2.29 10.69 -18.09
CA ASP A 150 -1.69 11.19 -19.33
C ASP A 150 -1.17 12.62 -19.15
N ALA A 151 0.15 12.75 -18.99
CA ALA A 151 0.84 14.03 -18.89
C ALA A 151 0.70 14.92 -20.14
N GLY A 152 0.33 14.34 -21.29
CA GLY A 152 0.16 15.06 -22.55
C GLY A 152 -1.25 15.62 -22.79
N ALA A 153 -2.21 15.29 -21.92
CA ALA A 153 -3.58 15.77 -22.05
C ALA A 153 -3.72 17.25 -21.69
N ASP A 154 -4.84 17.85 -22.10
CA ASP A 154 -5.21 19.20 -21.68
C ASP A 154 -5.53 19.18 -20.17
N SER A 155 -5.26 20.27 -19.46
CA SER A 155 -5.45 20.35 -18.01
C SER A 155 -6.82 20.90 -17.60
N ASP A 156 -7.67 21.28 -18.57
CA ASP A 156 -8.97 21.88 -18.33
C ASP A 156 -10.11 21.13 -19.06
N PRO A 157 -10.97 20.37 -18.34
CA PRO A 157 -10.98 20.17 -16.88
C PRO A 157 -9.88 19.21 -16.42
N PRO A 158 -9.46 19.20 -15.15
CA PRO A 158 -8.35 18.33 -14.67
C PRO A 158 -8.53 16.84 -14.98
N ARG A 159 -9.78 16.37 -15.06
CA ARG A 159 -10.13 15.00 -15.45
C ARG A 159 -9.60 14.58 -16.83
N SER A 160 -9.28 15.50 -17.76
CA SER A 160 -8.73 15.09 -19.05
C SER A 160 -7.35 14.44 -18.96
N HIS A 161 -6.63 14.64 -17.87
CA HIS A 161 -5.40 13.90 -17.57
C HIS A 161 -5.65 12.45 -17.15
N LEU A 162 -6.88 12.08 -16.79
CA LEU A 162 -7.16 10.83 -16.08
C LEU A 162 -7.99 9.88 -16.94
N SER A 163 -7.77 8.59 -16.73
CA SER A 163 -8.50 7.53 -17.42
C SER A 163 -8.75 6.34 -16.52
N GLY A 164 -9.78 5.57 -16.85
CA GLY A 164 -10.17 4.40 -16.06
C GLY A 164 -10.62 4.77 -14.65
N LEU A 165 -11.65 5.61 -14.56
CA LEU A 165 -12.33 5.92 -13.30
C LEU A 165 -12.76 4.63 -12.60
N ASP A 166 -12.37 4.51 -11.33
CA ASP A 166 -12.71 3.36 -10.51
C ASP A 166 -14.17 3.43 -10.06
N ALA A 167 -14.87 2.29 -10.11
CA ALA A 167 -16.28 2.23 -9.75
C ALA A 167 -16.53 2.42 -8.24
N THR A 168 -15.51 2.31 -7.40
CA THR A 168 -15.58 2.54 -5.95
C THR A 168 -15.74 4.02 -5.60
N THR A 169 -15.27 4.92 -6.47
CA THR A 169 -15.40 6.38 -6.31
C THR A 169 -16.01 6.96 -7.58
N PRO A 170 -17.34 6.80 -7.80
CA PRO A 170 -18.00 7.42 -8.95
C PRO A 170 -17.83 8.95 -8.97
N GLU A 171 -18.10 9.57 -10.11
CA GLU A 171 -17.93 11.02 -10.25
C GLU A 171 -18.75 11.80 -9.20
N GLY A 172 -18.08 12.67 -8.45
CA GLY A 172 -18.68 13.47 -7.38
C GLY A 172 -18.68 12.82 -6.00
N THR A 173 -18.00 11.69 -5.80
CA THR A 173 -17.76 11.12 -4.47
C THR A 173 -16.94 12.08 -3.61
N THR A 174 -17.41 12.37 -2.39
CA THR A 174 -16.69 13.23 -1.46
C THR A 174 -15.49 12.52 -0.84
N LEU A 175 -14.53 13.26 -0.29
CA LEU A 175 -13.38 12.68 0.40
C LEU A 175 -13.82 11.84 1.60
N ALA A 176 -14.83 12.28 2.35
CA ALA A 176 -15.41 11.52 3.45
C ALA A 176 -15.99 10.16 2.98
N GLU A 177 -16.74 10.15 1.88
CA GLU A 177 -17.30 8.92 1.29
C GLU A 177 -16.22 7.98 0.74
N ALA A 178 -15.22 8.53 0.04
CA ALA A 178 -14.07 7.77 -0.45
C ALA A 178 -13.27 7.17 0.71
N TYR A 179 -13.02 7.95 1.76
CA TYR A 179 -12.34 7.48 2.97
C TYR A 179 -13.09 6.31 3.62
N GLU A 180 -14.41 6.40 3.78
CA GLU A 180 -15.21 5.29 4.33
C GLU A 180 -15.12 4.04 3.45
N THR A 181 -15.21 4.21 2.13
CA THR A 181 -15.11 3.10 1.16
C THR A 181 -13.78 2.36 1.27
N TYR A 182 -12.67 3.10 1.37
CA TYR A 182 -11.33 2.52 1.45
C TYR A 182 -10.95 2.07 2.86
N SER A 183 -11.70 2.44 3.90
CA SER A 183 -11.41 2.03 5.28
C SER A 183 -11.50 0.51 5.52
N THR A 184 -12.15 -0.21 4.61
CA THR A 184 -12.27 -1.67 4.65
C THR A 184 -11.37 -2.42 3.66
N GLY A 185 -10.57 -1.68 2.88
CA GLY A 185 -9.71 -2.25 1.85
C GLY A 185 -10.39 -2.43 0.51
N VAL A 186 -9.85 -1.75 -0.50
CA VAL A 186 -10.24 -1.91 -1.91
C VAL A 186 -9.11 -2.58 -2.67
N THR A 187 -9.39 -3.74 -3.24
CA THR A 187 -8.44 -4.47 -4.08
C THR A 187 -8.37 -3.84 -5.47
N LEU A 188 -7.16 -3.57 -5.97
CA LEU A 188 -6.97 -3.04 -7.32
C LEU A 188 -7.56 -4.00 -8.36
N GLY A 189 -8.25 -3.46 -9.37
CA GLY A 189 -8.99 -4.26 -10.36
C GLY A 189 -10.35 -4.77 -9.87
N GLY A 190 -10.70 -4.54 -8.60
CA GLY A 190 -11.94 -4.98 -7.99
C GLY A 190 -11.83 -6.37 -7.34
N SER A 191 -12.87 -6.75 -6.61
CA SER A 191 -12.92 -8.03 -5.89
C SER A 191 -13.27 -9.23 -6.77
N GLU A 192 -13.94 -9.03 -7.91
CA GLU A 192 -14.32 -10.12 -8.83
C GLU A 192 -13.15 -10.55 -9.74
N GLU A 193 -12.36 -9.59 -10.22
CA GLU A 193 -11.20 -9.84 -11.09
C GLU A 193 -9.99 -9.01 -10.61
N PRO A 194 -9.37 -9.36 -9.46
CA PRO A 194 -8.24 -8.60 -8.92
C PRO A 194 -7.07 -8.48 -9.88
N ALA A 195 -6.49 -7.29 -9.95
CA ALA A 195 -5.33 -7.00 -10.79
C ALA A 195 -4.07 -7.65 -10.20
N VAL A 196 -3.28 -8.29 -11.07
CA VAL A 196 -1.99 -8.88 -10.72
C VAL A 196 -0.87 -7.90 -11.05
N VAL A 197 -0.02 -7.61 -10.07
CA VAL A 197 1.12 -6.67 -10.14
C VAL A 197 2.43 -7.44 -9.98
N GLY A 198 3.52 -7.01 -10.62
CA GLY A 198 4.87 -7.58 -10.44
C GLY A 198 5.22 -8.80 -11.31
N SER A 199 4.45 -9.12 -12.37
CA SER A 199 4.84 -10.18 -13.31
C SER A 199 5.83 -9.70 -14.38
N GLY A 200 6.99 -9.18 -13.96
CA GLY A 200 8.14 -8.90 -14.83
C GLY A 200 8.18 -7.52 -15.49
N GLU A 201 7.05 -6.83 -15.72
CA GLU A 201 6.95 -5.39 -16.09
C GLU A 201 5.58 -4.76 -15.71
N SER A 202 4.73 -5.50 -14.98
CA SER A 202 3.36 -5.06 -14.67
C SER A 202 3.35 -4.23 -13.39
N MET A 203 3.60 -2.92 -13.52
CA MET A 203 3.32 -1.95 -12.46
C MET A 203 1.84 -1.61 -12.47
N ALA A 204 1.28 -1.33 -11.29
CA ALA A 204 -0.06 -0.75 -11.18
C ALA A 204 0.07 0.75 -10.92
N THR A 205 -0.81 1.52 -11.55
CA THR A 205 -0.96 2.95 -11.29
C THR A 205 -2.29 3.16 -10.59
N PHE A 206 -2.24 3.85 -9.45
CA PHE A 206 -3.39 4.33 -8.71
C PHE A 206 -3.29 5.85 -8.67
N CYS A 207 -4.27 6.57 -9.22
CA CYS A 207 -4.26 8.04 -9.25
C CYS A 207 -5.46 8.57 -8.47
N LEU A 208 -5.19 9.49 -7.54
CA LEU A 208 -6.18 10.19 -6.75
C LEU A 208 -6.32 11.62 -7.28
N LEU A 209 -7.51 11.96 -7.77
CA LEU A 209 -7.91 13.33 -8.03
C LEU A 209 -8.58 13.88 -6.77
N LEU A 210 -8.00 14.94 -6.23
CA LEU A 210 -8.62 15.78 -5.22
C LEU A 210 -9.03 17.09 -5.89
N TRP A 211 -10.25 17.54 -5.65
CA TRP A 211 -10.80 18.74 -6.26
C TRP A 211 -11.74 19.40 -5.27
N ILE A 212 -11.86 20.72 -5.32
CA ILE A 212 -12.86 21.47 -4.57
C ILE A 212 -13.82 22.15 -5.56
N PRO A 213 -15.12 21.81 -5.56
CA PRO A 213 -16.08 22.48 -6.42
C PRO A 213 -16.08 23.99 -6.16
N ALA A 214 -16.13 24.80 -7.22
CA ALA A 214 -16.12 26.27 -7.10
C ALA A 214 -17.35 26.84 -6.33
N GLU A 215 -18.36 26.01 -6.07
CA GLU A 215 -19.60 26.37 -5.38
C GLU A 215 -19.56 26.22 -3.85
N VAL A 216 -18.55 25.54 -3.28
CA VAL A 216 -18.36 25.35 -1.82
C VAL A 216 -18.27 26.68 -1.08
N GLY A 217 -17.76 27.74 -1.72
CA GLY A 217 -17.73 29.06 -1.12
C GLY A 217 -16.69 29.19 0.00
N ASN A 218 -17.02 29.90 1.08
CA ASN A 218 -16.05 30.26 2.12
C ASN A 218 -16.01 29.30 3.30
N GLU A 219 -16.82 28.23 3.32
CA GLU A 219 -17.01 27.32 4.46
C GLU A 219 -15.88 26.29 4.66
N ILE A 220 -14.73 26.47 4.00
CA ILE A 220 -13.58 25.56 4.10
C ILE A 220 -12.27 26.34 4.26
N GLN A 221 -12.36 27.65 4.56
CA GLN A 221 -11.22 28.56 4.52
C GLN A 221 -10.41 28.53 5.81
N GLY A 222 -9.35 27.75 5.80
CA GLY A 222 -8.48 27.57 6.95
C GLY A 222 -8.45 26.11 7.37
N ASP A 223 -9.48 25.36 6.98
CA ASP A 223 -9.57 23.94 7.16
C ASP A 223 -8.34 23.20 6.62
N SER A 224 -8.05 22.12 7.32
CA SER A 224 -7.14 21.09 6.86
C SER A 224 -7.76 19.73 7.03
N VAL A 225 -7.46 18.86 6.08
CA VAL A 225 -7.74 17.43 6.18
C VAL A 225 -6.43 16.67 6.01
N ALA A 226 -6.26 15.63 6.82
CA ALA A 226 -5.17 14.68 6.70
C ALA A 226 -5.69 13.24 6.77
N PHE A 227 -5.10 12.35 5.99
CA PHE A 227 -5.40 10.92 6.00
C PHE A 227 -4.20 10.12 5.48
N ASP A 228 -4.14 8.85 5.84
CA ASP A 228 -3.10 7.93 5.39
C ASP A 228 -3.66 6.99 4.33
N LEU A 229 -2.88 6.72 3.28
CA LEU A 229 -3.09 5.58 2.39
C LEU A 229 -2.11 4.47 2.71
N VAL A 230 -2.62 3.28 2.97
CA VAL A 230 -1.86 2.06 3.27
C VAL A 230 -2.03 1.08 2.12
N PHE A 231 -0.93 0.56 1.58
CA PHE A 231 -0.99 -0.47 0.56
C PHE A 231 -0.55 -1.81 1.14
N HIS A 232 -1.34 -2.86 0.90
CA HIS A 232 -1.00 -4.23 1.23
C HIS A 232 -0.86 -5.06 -0.02
N ALA A 233 0.04 -6.05 0.04
CA ALA A 233 0.23 -7.00 -1.05
C ALA A 233 0.16 -8.44 -0.57
N GLU A 234 -0.59 -9.26 -1.31
CA GLU A 234 -0.65 -10.70 -1.12
C GLU A 234 -0.18 -11.44 -2.37
N GLN A 235 0.67 -12.46 -2.20
CA GLN A 235 1.20 -13.23 -3.32
C GLN A 235 0.07 -13.96 -4.07
N VAL A 236 0.11 -13.95 -5.41
CA VAL A 236 -0.86 -14.67 -6.27
C VAL A 236 -0.78 -16.20 -6.11
N ARG A 237 0.39 -16.72 -5.75
CA ARG A 237 0.67 -18.15 -5.81
C ARG A 237 -0.17 -18.93 -4.80
N ASN A 238 -1.10 -19.73 -5.32
CA ASN A 238 -2.08 -20.50 -4.55
C ASN A 238 -3.06 -19.62 -3.76
N ASN A 239 -3.31 -18.40 -4.25
CA ASN A 239 -4.27 -17.47 -3.67
C ASN A 239 -5.24 -17.04 -4.77
N ASP A 240 -6.40 -17.69 -4.83
CA ASP A 240 -7.44 -17.35 -5.81
C ASP A 240 -8.46 -16.34 -5.25
N ASP A 241 -8.36 -16.01 -3.94
CA ASP A 241 -9.28 -15.12 -3.20
C ASP A 241 -8.49 -14.26 -2.20
N PRO A 242 -7.73 -13.25 -2.70
CA PRO A 242 -6.82 -12.47 -1.89
C PRO A 242 -7.55 -11.56 -0.90
N PHE A 243 -6.94 -11.34 0.27
CA PHE A 243 -7.46 -10.49 1.35
C PHE A 243 -8.81 -10.97 1.92
N SER A 244 -9.16 -12.25 1.71
CA SER A 244 -10.31 -12.90 2.34
C SER A 244 -9.96 -13.25 3.80
N ALA A 245 -10.65 -12.59 4.75
CA ALA A 245 -10.61 -12.93 6.17
C ALA A 245 -11.69 -13.95 6.55
#